data_AF-A0A922M886-F1
#
_entry.id   AF-A0A922M886-F1
#
_cell.length_a   1.000
_cell.length_b   1.000
_cell.length_c   1.000
_cell.angle_alpha   90.00
_cell.angle_beta   90.00
_cell.angle_gamma   90.00
#
_symmetry.space_group_name_H-M   'P 1'
#
loop_
_entity.id
_entity.type
_entity.pdbx_description
1 polymer ?
#
loop_
_entity_poly.entity_id
_entity_poly.type
_entity_poly.pdbx_seq_one_letter_code
_entity_poly.pdbx_strand_id
1 'polypeptide(L)'
;MTSMRTLATAYMRVGSATVPVPYDLGANSVTCNHLTNASCPVSSGQTLRYALRIFIEAFFPVGTEVTVEFRIVDQSNSPVVCVRVPLRIVSP
;
A
#
# COMPACT_ATOMS: atom_id res chain seq x y z
N MET A 1 5.70 -10.82 14.89
CA MET A 1 6.33 -10.03 13.81
C MET A 1 7.08 -8.87 14.44
N THR A 2 8.38 -8.75 14.20
CA THR A 2 9.25 -7.73 14.83
C THR A 2 9.34 -6.45 14.01
N SER A 3 9.14 -6.55 12.70
CA SER A 3 8.98 -5.41 11.80
C SER A 3 7.93 -5.74 10.72
N MET A 4 7.33 -4.68 10.17
CA MET A 4 6.40 -4.77 9.06
C MET A 4 6.62 -3.58 8.14
N ARG A 5 6.53 -3.82 6.84
CA ARG A 5 6.66 -2.81 5.79
C ARG A 5 5.52 -2.91 4.79
N THR A 6 4.96 -1.77 4.42
CA THR A 6 3.96 -1.65 3.37
C THR A 6 4.66 -1.36 2.06
N LEU A 7 4.30 -2.09 1.02
CA LEU A 7 4.65 -1.87 -0.37
C LEU A 7 3.37 -1.47 -1.11
N ALA A 8 3.48 -0.54 -2.05
CA ALA A 8 2.38 -0.15 -2.91
C ALA A 8 2.79 -0.28 -4.38
N THR A 9 1.90 -0.82 -5.20
CA THR A 9 2.09 -0.96 -6.64
C THR A 9 0.82 -0.55 -7.36
N ALA A 10 0.91 0.46 -8.22
CA ALA A 10 -0.17 0.87 -9.10
C ALA A 10 -0.11 0.07 -10.41
N TYR A 11 -1.22 -0.54 -10.82
CA TYR A 11 -1.35 -1.21 -12.09
C TYR A 11 -2.06 -0.29 -13.08
N MET A 12 -1.27 0.33 -13.94
CA MET A 12 -1.75 1.32 -14.92
C MET A 12 -1.93 0.68 -16.29
N ARG A 13 -2.98 1.10 -17.02
CA ARG A 13 -3.14 0.74 -18.43
C ARG A 13 -2.41 1.74 -19.31
N VAL A 14 -1.47 1.25 -20.11
CA VAL A 14 -0.74 2.03 -21.12
C VAL A 14 -0.98 1.35 -22.47
N GLY A 15 -1.85 1.93 -23.29
CA GLY A 15 -2.35 1.28 -24.50
C GLY A 15 -3.10 -0.01 -24.16
N SER A 16 -2.65 -1.14 -24.71
CA SER A 16 -3.21 -2.47 -24.45
C SER A 16 -2.54 -3.22 -23.28
N ALA A 17 -1.45 -2.69 -22.72
CA ALA A 17 -0.68 -3.35 -21.67
C ALA A 17 -1.05 -2.82 -20.27
N THR A 18 -0.92 -3.67 -19.25
CA THR A 18 -0.96 -3.27 -17.84
C THR A 18 0.47 -3.25 -17.30
N VAL A 19 0.92 -2.09 -16.84
CA VAL A 19 2.28 -1.87 -16.33
C VAL A 19 2.21 -1.71 -14.81
N PRO A 20 2.97 -2.53 -14.04
CA PRO A 20 3.13 -2.31 -12.61
C PRO A 20 4.09 -1.14 -12.38
N VAL A 21 3.61 -0.12 -11.68
CA VAL A 21 4.37 1.07 -11.30
C VAL A 21 4.51 1.04 -9.77
N PRO A 22 5.73 0.84 -9.24
CA PRO A 22 5.97 0.96 -7.80
C PRO A 22 5.59 2.35 -7.32
N TYR A 23 4.83 2.41 -6.22
CA TYR A 23 4.46 3.66 -5.57
C TYR A 23 5.32 3.80 -4.31
N ASP A 24 6.16 4.84 -4.26
CA ASP A 24 7.03 5.07 -3.10
C ASP A 24 6.24 5.66 -1.92
N LEU A 25 6.15 4.89 -0.84
CA LEU A 25 5.49 5.33 0.39
C LEU A 25 6.42 6.13 1.31
N GLY A 26 7.72 6.20 1.01
CA GLY A 26 8.73 6.88 1.82
C GLY A 26 8.67 6.45 3.29
N ALA A 27 8.61 7.41 4.21
CA ALA A 27 8.49 7.14 5.64
C ALA A 27 7.21 6.38 6.02
N ASN A 28 6.12 6.54 5.24
CA ASN A 28 4.86 5.82 5.47
C ASN A 28 4.94 4.32 5.14
N SER A 29 6.05 3.86 4.53
CA SER A 29 6.29 2.45 4.28
C SER A 29 6.50 1.64 5.57
N VAL A 30 6.91 2.27 6.67
CA VAL A 30 7.16 1.57 7.94
C VAL A 30 5.83 1.31 8.66
N THR A 31 5.15 0.22 8.33
CA THR A 31 3.81 -0.12 8.82
C THR A 31 3.69 -0.02 10.35
N CYS A 32 4.72 -0.47 11.07
CA CYS A 32 4.76 -0.45 12.53
C CYS A 32 4.54 0.96 13.12
N ASN A 33 4.97 2.03 12.44
CA ASN A 33 4.81 3.42 12.89
C ASN A 33 3.37 3.94 12.73
N HIS A 34 2.54 3.20 12.02
CA HIS A 34 1.19 3.61 11.62
C HIS A 34 0.11 2.64 12.11
N LEU A 35 0.48 1.73 13.02
CA LEU A 35 -0.48 0.98 13.82
C LEU A 35 -1.10 1.91 14.87
N THR A 36 -2.42 1.90 14.96
CA THR A 36 -3.19 2.82 15.82
C THR A 36 -3.54 2.21 17.19
N ASN A 37 -3.38 0.90 17.34
CA ASN A 37 -3.72 0.16 18.56
C ASN A 37 -2.61 -0.78 19.06
N ALA A 38 -1.42 -0.72 18.46
CA ALA A 38 -0.28 -1.56 18.80
C ALA A 38 1.04 -0.93 18.31
N SER A 39 2.15 -1.52 18.72
CA SER A 39 3.48 -1.24 18.15
C SER A 39 4.22 -2.56 18.00
N CYS A 40 5.18 -2.61 17.08
CA CYS A 40 6.00 -3.80 16.90
C CYS A 40 6.95 -3.98 18.11
N PRO A 41 7.21 -5.23 18.56
CA PRO A 41 6.74 -6.49 17.99
C PRO A 41 5.27 -6.80 18.31
N VAL A 42 4.57 -7.40 17.34
CA VAL A 42 3.17 -7.85 17.48
C VAL A 42 3.07 -9.37 17.54
N SER A 43 2.12 -9.86 18.32
CA SER A 43 1.88 -11.29 18.57
C SER A 43 0.88 -11.90 17.58
N SER A 44 0.96 -13.21 17.37
CA SER A 44 -0.05 -13.95 16.59
C SER A 44 -1.43 -13.87 17.25
N GLY A 45 -2.50 -13.84 16.45
CA GLY A 45 -3.88 -13.77 16.92
C GLY A 45 -4.36 -12.39 17.36
N GLN A 46 -3.48 -11.37 17.37
CA GLN A 46 -3.87 -10.00 17.70
C GLN A 46 -4.57 -9.31 16.52
N THR A 47 -5.70 -8.66 16.76
CA THR A 47 -6.33 -7.77 15.77
C THR A 47 -5.63 -6.41 15.77
N LEU A 48 -5.10 -6.01 14.61
CA LEU A 48 -4.37 -4.75 14.43
C LEU A 48 -5.20 -3.77 13.59
N ARG A 49 -5.06 -2.48 13.89
CA ARG A 49 -5.67 -1.38 13.13
C ARG A 49 -4.58 -0.49 12.56
N TYR A 50 -4.46 -0.48 11.24
CA TYR A 50 -3.46 0.25 10.48
C TYR A 50 -4.10 1.42 9.71
N ALA A 51 -3.43 2.57 9.68
CA ALA A 51 -3.86 3.73 8.91
C ALA A 51 -2.73 4.21 7.99
N LEU A 52 -2.94 4.09 6.68
CA LEU A 52 -2.02 4.61 5.67
C LEU A 52 -2.54 5.94 5.13
N ARG A 53 -1.66 6.94 5.05
CA ARG A 53 -1.92 8.19 4.32
C ARG A 53 -0.97 8.24 3.12
N ILE A 54 -1.54 8.44 1.94
CA ILE A 54 -0.82 8.66 0.69
C ILE A 54 -1.35 9.90 0.02
N PHE A 55 -0.50 10.57 -0.74
CA PHE A 55 -0.93 11.56 -1.71
C PHE A 55 -1.31 10.84 -3.01
N ILE A 56 -2.08 11.48 -3.89
CA ILE A 56 -2.24 10.99 -5.26
C ILE A 56 -1.24 11.78 -6.09
N GLU A 57 -0.26 11.10 -6.69
CA GLU A 57 0.77 11.77 -7.47
C GLU A 57 0.21 12.36 -8.78
N ALA A 58 0.78 13.48 -9.20
CA ALA A 58 0.34 14.22 -10.39
C ALA A 58 0.53 13.45 -11.71
N PHE A 59 1.32 12.36 -11.71
CA PHE A 59 1.51 11.54 -12.91
C PHE A 59 0.28 10.71 -13.27
N PHE A 60 -0.68 10.53 -12.35
CA PHE A 60 -1.92 9.82 -12.63
C PHE A 60 -2.87 10.69 -13.46
N PRO A 61 -3.23 10.28 -14.70
CA PRO A 61 -4.12 11.08 -15.52
C PRO A 61 -5.55 11.06 -14.96
N VAL A 62 -6.20 12.22 -14.89
CA VAL A 62 -7.60 12.33 -14.47
C VAL A 62 -8.50 11.50 -15.40
N GLY A 63 -9.50 10.84 -14.83
CA GLY A 63 -10.46 10.00 -15.54
C GLY A 63 -9.99 8.56 -15.77
N THR A 64 -8.76 8.22 -15.36
CA THR A 64 -8.25 6.84 -15.46
C THR A 64 -8.70 5.98 -14.28
N GLU A 65 -8.87 4.70 -14.57
CA GLU A 65 -9.01 3.66 -13.56
C GLU A 65 -7.66 3.01 -13.31
N VAL A 66 -7.26 2.95 -12.04
CA VAL A 66 -6.02 2.33 -11.59
C VAL A 66 -6.35 1.35 -10.48
N THR A 67 -5.75 0.16 -10.50
CA THR A 67 -5.80 -0.73 -9.34
C THR A 67 -4.51 -0.57 -8.56
N VAL A 68 -4.61 -0.21 -7.28
CA VAL A 68 -3.45 -0.15 -6.39
C VAL A 68 -3.44 -1.38 -5.50
N GLU A 69 -2.34 -2.13 -5.54
CA GLU A 69 -2.09 -3.21 -4.60
C GLU A 69 -1.28 -2.68 -3.42
N PHE A 70 -1.80 -2.87 -2.21
CA PHE A 70 -1.06 -2.65 -0.97
C PHE A 70 -0.71 -4.00 -0.37
N ARG A 71 0.59 -4.22 -0.16
CA ARG A 71 1.12 -5.44 0.43
C ARG A 71 1.87 -5.12 1.71
N ILE A 72 1.47 -5.70 2.82
CA ILE A 72 2.23 -5.64 4.07
C ILE A 72 3.05 -6.90 4.16
N VAL A 73 4.37 -6.74 4.30
CA VAL A 73 5.32 -7.83 4.49
C VAL A 73 5.93 -7.77 5.89
N ASP A 74 6.28 -8.93 6.44
CA ASP A 74 6.98 -9.04 7.71
C ASP A 74 8.51 -8.93 7.57
N GLN A 75 9.24 -9.14 8.67
CA GLN A 75 10.70 -9.13 8.73
C GLN A 75 11.40 -10.11 7.76
N SER A 76 10.69 -11.15 7.28
CA SER A 76 11.19 -12.15 6.34
C SER A 76 10.77 -11.85 4.89
N ASN A 77 10.23 -10.66 4.62
CA ASN A 77 9.55 -10.29 3.36
C ASN A 77 8.36 -11.21 3.01
N SER A 78 7.79 -11.92 3.97
CA SER A 78 6.61 -12.76 3.74
C SER A 78 5.34 -11.90 3.73
N PRO A 79 4.44 -12.07 2.75
CA PRO A 79 3.20 -11.29 2.69
C PRO A 79 2.26 -11.69 3.83
N VAL A 80 1.82 -10.70 4.61
CA VAL A 80 0.85 -10.86 5.71
C VAL A 80 -0.51 -10.34 5.28
N VAL A 81 -0.53 -9.25 4.53
CA VAL A 81 -1.73 -8.65 3.93
C VAL A 81 -1.43 -8.34 2.47
N CYS A 82 -2.39 -8.64 1.59
CA CYS A 82 -2.37 -8.21 0.20
C CYS A 82 -3.79 -7.77 -0.16
N VAL A 83 -3.99 -6.48 -0.39
CA VAL A 83 -5.28 -5.91 -0.80
C VAL A 83 -5.13 -5.16 -2.10
N ARG A 84 -6.10 -5.33 -2.99
CA ARG A 84 -6.19 -4.59 -4.25
C ARG A 84 -7.38 -3.67 -4.21
N VAL A 85 -7.14 -2.40 -4.44
CA VAL A 85 -8.16 -1.35 -4.40
C VAL A 85 -8.30 -0.77 -5.80
N PRO A 86 -9.42 -0.98 -6.49
CA PRO A 86 -9.72 -0.26 -7.72
C PRO A 86 -10.08 1.19 -7.38
N LEU A 87 -9.42 2.14 -8.04
CA LEU A 87 -9.58 3.56 -7.86
C LEU A 87 -9.90 4.22 -9.20
N ARG A 88 -10.71 5.28 -9.16
CA ARG A 88 -10.92 6.19 -10.28
C ARG A 88 -10.35 7.56 -9.92
N ILE A 89 -9.43 8.05 -10.74
CA ILE A 89 -8.81 9.36 -10.52
C ILE A 89 -9.78 10.45 -10.98
N VAL A 90 -10.14 11.35 -10.09
CA VAL A 90 -11.02 12.49 -10.35
C VAL A 90 -10.26 13.79 -10.13
N SER A 91 -10.74 14.88 -10.75
CA SER A 91 -10.22 16.21 -10.44
C SER A 91 -10.53 16.57 -8.98
N PRO A 92 -9.65 17.34 -8.31
CA PRO A 92 -9.92 17.89 -6.98
C PRO A 92 -11.22 18.72 -6.92
#